data_AF-A0A0D2RPK0-F1
#
_entry.id   AF-A0A0D2RPK0-F1
#
_cell.length_a   1.000
_cell.length_b   1.000
_cell.length_c   1.000
_cell.angle_alpha   90.00
_cell.angle_beta   90.00
_cell.angle_gamma   90.00
#
_symmetry.space_group_name_H-M   'P 1'
#
loop_
_entity.id
_entity.type
_entity.pdbx_description
1 polymer ?
#
loop_
_entity_poly.entity_id
_entity_poly.type
_entity_poly.pdbx_seq_one_letter_code
_entity_poly.pdbx_strand_id
1 'polypeptide(L)'
;MDFSVLNEALASKSFNKIADICDNLMLQVAAEGVPFRDEWPFAIHLLGHIYIDDINSARFLWKSIPPAIKESQPEVVAAWKIGQKLWTRDYAGVYEAIRGFDWTQQTQVLVAAFSGKAFSIIVFIVI
;
A
#
# COMPACT_ATOMS: atom_id res chain seq x y z
N MET A 1 15.71 -5.30 9.64
CA MET A 1 14.47 -6.07 9.91
C MET A 1 14.41 -7.27 8.98
N ASP A 2 13.81 -8.38 9.42
CA ASP A 2 13.54 -9.51 8.53
C ASP A 2 12.20 -9.29 7.79
N PHE A 3 12.28 -9.12 6.47
CA PHE A 3 11.13 -9.01 5.57
C PHE A 3 10.94 -10.27 4.71
N SER A 4 11.55 -11.40 5.08
CA SER A 4 11.46 -12.67 4.36
C SER A 4 10.01 -13.06 4.04
N VAL A 5 9.14 -13.04 5.04
CA VAL A 5 7.71 -13.39 4.91
C VAL A 5 6.97 -12.42 3.98
N LEU A 6 7.28 -11.12 4.06
CA LEU A 6 6.70 -10.11 3.17
C LEU A 6 7.14 -10.32 1.72
N ASN A 7 8.43 -10.59 1.50
CA ASN A 7 8.99 -10.84 0.18
C ASN A 7 8.44 -12.13 -0.43
N GLU A 8 8.25 -13.18 0.37
CA GLU A 8 7.61 -14.43 -0.06
C GLU A 8 6.15 -14.19 -0.46
N ALA A 9 5.40 -13.39 0.31
CA ALA A 9 4.03 -13.04 -0.01
C ALA A 9 3.93 -12.23 -1.32
N LEU A 10 4.87 -11.31 -1.57
CA LEU A 10 4.96 -10.57 -2.83
C LEU A 10 5.31 -11.49 -4.01
N ALA A 11 6.30 -12.38 -3.84
CA ALA A 11 6.73 -13.32 -4.88
C ALA A 11 5.63 -14.33 -5.25
N SER A 12 4.91 -14.84 -4.24
CA SER A 12 3.78 -15.75 -4.42
C SER A 12 2.48 -15.06 -4.84
N LYS A 13 2.48 -13.72 -4.98
CA LYS A 13 1.30 -12.90 -5.28
C LYS A 13 0.16 -13.06 -4.28
N SER A 14 0.49 -13.38 -3.03
CA SER A 14 -0.44 -13.48 -1.89
C SER A 14 -0.81 -12.08 -1.37
N PHE A 15 -1.27 -11.21 -2.26
CA PHE A 15 -1.43 -9.77 -2.00
C PHE A 15 -2.45 -9.45 -0.91
N ASN A 16 -3.45 -10.31 -0.72
CA ASN A 16 -4.45 -10.20 0.34
C ASN A 16 -3.87 -10.37 1.76
N LYS A 17 -2.65 -10.90 1.90
CA LYS A 17 -1.98 -11.10 3.19
C LYS A 17 -1.00 -9.99 3.55
N ILE A 18 -0.69 -9.09 2.62
CA ILE A 18 0.39 -8.09 2.77
C ILE A 18 0.09 -7.15 3.94
N ALA A 19 -1.15 -6.67 4.07
CA ALA A 19 -1.58 -5.83 5.18
C ALA A 19 -1.32 -6.52 6.53
N ASP A 20 -1.88 -7.71 6.72
CA ASP A 20 -1.73 -8.49 7.97
C ASP A 20 -0.27 -8.80 8.30
N ILE A 21 0.56 -9.14 7.30
CA ILE A 21 1.99 -9.40 7.52
C ILE A 21 2.69 -8.13 8.00
N CYS A 22 2.45 -6.99 7.34
CA CYS A 22 3.05 -5.72 7.73
C CYS A 22 2.59 -5.26 9.12
N ASP A 23 1.31 -5.37 9.44
CA ASP A 23 0.78 -5.00 10.77
C ASP A 23 1.42 -5.86 11.87
N ASN A 24 1.51 -7.17 11.68
CA ASN A 24 2.15 -8.07 12.64
C ASN A 24 3.64 -7.78 12.83
N LEU A 25 4.38 -7.57 11.74
CA LEU A 25 5.78 -7.17 11.80
C LEU A 25 5.94 -5.82 12.52
N MET A 26 5.03 -4.86 12.30
CA MET A 26 5.09 -3.54 12.93
C MET A 26 4.89 -3.64 14.44
N LEU A 27 3.96 -4.49 14.88
CA LEU A 27 3.73 -4.76 16.30
C LEU A 27 4.94 -5.44 16.97
N GLN A 28 5.56 -6.41 16.30
CA GLN A 28 6.77 -7.09 16.80
C GLN A 28 7.92 -6.09 16.99
N VAL A 29 8.21 -5.29 15.98
CA VAL A 29 9.29 -4.30 16.02
C VAL A 29 9.01 -3.21 17.07
N ALA A 30 7.75 -2.78 17.21
CA ALA A 30 7.36 -1.83 18.25
C ALA A 30 7.59 -2.41 19.67
N ALA A 31 7.34 -3.70 19.87
CA ALA A 31 7.58 -4.37 21.16
C ALA A 31 9.08 -4.47 21.51
N GLU A 32 9.95 -4.56 20.51
CA GLU A 32 11.41 -4.56 20.69
C GLU A 32 11.99 -3.15 20.98
N GLY A 33 11.18 -2.09 20.84
CA GLY A 33 11.60 -0.71 21.11
C GLY A 33 12.55 -0.12 20.07
N VAL A 34 12.70 -0.76 18.90
CA VAL A 34 13.61 -0.31 17.84
C VAL A 34 12.95 0.80 17.02
N PRO A 35 13.56 1.98 16.86
CA PRO A 35 13.07 3.00 15.95
C PRO A 35 13.28 2.54 14.50
N PHE A 36 12.18 2.21 13.81
CA PHE A 36 12.20 1.53 12.51
C PHE A 36 11.75 2.42 11.33
N ARG A 37 11.55 3.71 11.58
CA ARG A 37 10.78 4.59 10.70
C ARG A 37 11.39 4.73 9.31
N ASP A 38 12.70 4.78 9.16
CA ASP A 38 13.31 5.03 7.84
C ASP A 38 13.41 3.76 6.97
N GLU A 39 13.49 2.58 7.59
CA GLU A 39 13.64 1.29 6.90
C GLU A 39 12.30 0.58 6.60
N TRP A 40 11.19 1.11 7.12
CA TRP A 40 9.89 0.45 6.97
C TRP A 40 9.36 0.56 5.52
N PRO A 41 8.82 -0.53 4.93
CA PRO A 41 8.27 -0.52 3.58
C PRO A 41 6.87 0.13 3.55
N PHE A 42 6.77 1.42 3.86
CA PHE A 42 5.49 2.13 4.00
C PHE A 42 4.64 2.12 2.73
N ALA A 43 5.25 2.23 1.55
CA ALA A 43 4.52 2.18 0.28
C ALA A 43 3.80 0.83 0.12
N ILE A 44 4.51 -0.28 0.37
CA ILE A 44 3.95 -1.63 0.30
C ILE A 44 2.87 -1.82 1.36
N HIS A 45 3.09 -1.33 2.58
CA HIS A 45 2.12 -1.42 3.65
C HIS A 45 0.81 -0.66 3.32
N LEU A 46 0.91 0.57 2.83
CA LEU A 46 -0.25 1.33 2.35
C LEU A 46 -1.00 0.61 1.22
N LEU A 47 -0.26 0.14 0.21
CA LEU A 47 -0.83 -0.57 -0.93
C LEU A 47 -1.47 -1.91 -0.50
N GLY A 48 -0.95 -2.58 0.53
CA GLY A 48 -1.53 -3.78 1.11
C GLY A 48 -2.94 -3.52 1.67
N HIS A 49 -3.07 -2.48 2.51
CA HIS A 49 -4.38 -2.05 3.03
C HIS A 49 -5.35 -1.64 1.92
N ILE A 50 -4.86 -0.88 0.92
CA ILE A 50 -5.65 -0.50 -0.26
C ILE A 50 -6.14 -1.73 -1.05
N TYR A 51 -5.29 -2.76 -1.21
CA TYR A 51 -5.63 -3.96 -1.99
C TYR A 51 -6.80 -4.76 -1.39
N ILE A 52 -6.90 -4.77 -0.06
CA ILE A 52 -7.98 -5.44 0.68
C ILE A 52 -9.18 -4.51 0.97
N ASP A 53 -9.21 -3.31 0.36
CA ASP A 53 -10.26 -2.30 0.54
C ASP A 53 -10.36 -1.73 1.97
N ASP A 54 -9.29 -1.86 2.77
CA ASP A 54 -9.22 -1.25 4.11
C ASP A 54 -8.61 0.16 4.07
N ILE A 55 -9.36 1.08 3.48
CA ILE A 55 -8.95 2.49 3.35
C ILE A 55 -8.85 3.18 4.72
N ASN A 56 -9.57 2.70 5.73
CA ASN A 56 -9.51 3.27 7.07
C ASN A 56 -8.16 2.96 7.72
N SER A 57 -7.71 1.71 7.68
CA SER A 57 -6.39 1.32 8.18
C SER A 57 -5.26 2.00 7.41
N ALA A 58 -5.36 2.09 6.08
CA ALA A 58 -4.43 2.89 5.26
C ALA A 58 -4.35 4.36 5.72
N ARG A 59 -5.48 4.98 6.06
CA ARG A 59 -5.54 6.37 6.56
C ARG A 59 -4.90 6.52 7.95
N PHE A 60 -5.10 5.55 8.84
CA PHE A 60 -4.46 5.55 10.15
C PHE A 60 -2.94 5.41 10.01
N LEU A 61 -2.47 4.50 9.15
CA LEU A 61 -1.06 4.37 8.81
C LEU A 61 -0.51 5.68 8.22
N TRP A 62 -1.18 6.29 7.25
CA TRP A 62 -0.74 7.57 6.68
C TRP A 62 -0.53 8.68 7.74
N LYS A 63 -1.40 8.73 8.75
CA LYS A 63 -1.27 9.69 9.86
C LYS A 63 -0.07 9.41 10.77
N SER A 64 0.31 8.15 10.95
CA SER A 64 1.46 7.77 11.80
C SER A 64 2.81 7.97 11.10
N ILE A 65 2.84 7.99 9.76
CA ILE A 65 4.08 8.20 9.00
C ILE A 65 4.66 9.61 9.25
N PRO A 66 5.95 9.71 9.66
CA PRO A 66 6.61 10.99 9.89
C PRO A 66 6.67 11.88 8.63
N PRO A 67 6.60 13.21 8.77
CA PRO A 67 6.75 14.14 7.63
C PRO A 67 8.03 13.92 6.82
N ALA A 68 9.17 13.69 7.47
CA ALA A 68 10.45 13.44 6.81
C ALA A 68 10.43 12.25 5.84
N ILE A 69 9.67 11.20 6.16
CA ILE A 69 9.47 10.04 5.26
C ILE A 69 8.65 10.44 4.04
N LYS A 70 7.58 11.23 4.23
CA LYS A 70 6.72 11.68 3.13
C LYS A 70 7.47 12.61 2.17
N GLU A 71 8.40 13.39 2.69
CA GLU A 71 9.27 14.28 1.91
C GLU A 71 10.36 13.52 1.16
N SER A 72 10.97 12.51 1.79
CA SER A 72 12.08 11.75 1.20
C SER A 72 11.64 10.59 0.31
N GLN A 73 10.43 10.05 0.50
CA GLN A 73 9.93 8.87 -0.19
C GLN A 73 8.67 9.18 -1.01
N PRO A 74 8.82 9.65 -2.27
CA PRO A 74 7.68 10.05 -3.10
C PRO A 74 6.74 8.89 -3.44
N GLU A 75 7.23 7.65 -3.45
CA GLU A 75 6.41 6.45 -3.66
C GLU A 75 5.37 6.24 -2.56
N VAL A 76 5.67 6.62 -1.31
CA VAL A 76 4.72 6.56 -0.19
C VAL A 76 3.57 7.56 -0.40
N VAL A 77 3.90 8.75 -0.90
CA VAL A 77 2.91 9.79 -1.24
C VAL A 77 2.04 9.34 -2.42
N ALA A 78 2.64 8.72 -3.43
CA ALA A 78 1.92 8.17 -4.58
C ALA A 78 0.96 7.04 -4.17
N ALA A 79 1.40 6.12 -3.30
CA ALA A 79 0.54 5.08 -2.74
C ALA A 79 -0.68 5.68 -2.00
N TRP A 80 -0.46 6.69 -1.17
CA TRP A 80 -1.56 7.35 -0.48
C TRP A 80 -2.50 8.12 -1.43
N LYS A 81 -1.99 8.69 -2.52
CA LYS A 81 -2.81 9.36 -3.54
C LYS A 81 -3.88 8.41 -4.12
N ILE A 82 -3.56 7.13 -4.31
CA ILE A 82 -4.55 6.10 -4.69
C ILE A 82 -5.64 5.98 -3.62
N GLY A 83 -5.25 5.84 -2.36
CA GLY A 83 -6.18 5.77 -1.22
C GLY A 83 -7.11 6.97 -1.11
N GLN A 84 -6.60 8.19 -1.36
CA GLN A 84 -7.42 9.41 -1.39
C GLN A 84 -8.50 9.37 -2.47
N LYS A 85 -8.14 8.89 -3.67
CA LYS A 85 -9.09 8.76 -4.79
C LYS A 85 -10.16 7.72 -4.52
N LEU A 86 -9.80 6.60 -3.89
CA LEU A 86 -10.76 5.59 -3.44
C LEU A 86 -11.71 6.14 -2.38
N TRP A 87 -11.18 6.88 -1.40
CA TRP A 87 -12.00 7.52 -0.36
C TRP A 87 -13.05 8.46 -0.94
N THR A 88 -12.71 9.24 -1.97
CA THR A 88 -13.64 10.14 -2.66
C THR A 88 -14.45 9.46 -3.77
N ARG A 89 -14.32 8.15 -3.96
CA ARG A 89 -14.94 7.36 -5.04
C ARG A 89 -14.62 7.90 -6.45
N ASP A 90 -13.46 8.52 -6.61
CA ASP A 90 -12.96 9.04 -7.89
C ASP A 90 -12.19 7.93 -8.64
N TYR A 91 -12.93 7.00 -9.24
CA TYR A 91 -12.34 5.83 -9.92
C TYR A 91 -11.51 6.21 -11.15
N ALA A 92 -11.88 7.25 -11.88
CA ALA A 92 -11.04 7.78 -12.96
C ALA A 92 -9.71 8.29 -12.39
N GLY A 93 -9.77 9.06 -11.30
CA GLY A 93 -8.60 9.53 -10.58
C GLY A 93 -7.73 8.42 -10.00
N VAL A 94 -8.27 7.24 -9.68
CA VAL A 94 -7.48 6.07 -9.26
C VAL A 94 -6.54 5.63 -10.40
N TYR A 95 -7.05 5.49 -11.63
CA TYR A 95 -6.22 5.09 -12.78
C TYR A 95 -5.16 6.14 -13.10
N GLU A 96 -5.50 7.42 -13.02
CA GLU A 96 -4.55 8.52 -13.21
C GLU A 96 -3.48 8.54 -12.10
N ALA A 97 -3.84 8.26 -10.84
CA ALA A 97 -2.88 8.17 -9.75
C ALA A 97 -1.92 6.99 -9.92
N ILE A 98 -2.42 5.85 -10.40
CA ILE A 98 -1.60 4.66 -10.69
C ILE A 98 -0.62 4.92 -11.83
N ARG A 99 -1.06 5.55 -12.92
CA ARG A 99 -0.22 5.81 -14.11
C ARG A 99 0.70 7.01 -13.95
N GLY A 100 0.35 7.95 -13.09
CA GLY A 100 1.08 9.20 -12.88
C GLY A 100 2.31 9.09 -11.97
N PHE A 101 2.76 7.87 -11.65
CA PHE A 101 3.95 7.63 -10.84
C PHE A 101 4.76 6.45 -11.40
N ASP A 102 6.08 6.59 -11.41
CA ASP A 102 7.01 5.53 -11.83
C ASP A 102 7.33 4.63 -10.64
N TRP A 103 6.59 3.53 -10.51
CA TRP A 103 6.71 2.59 -9.40
C TRP A 103 7.99 1.76 -9.47
N THR A 104 8.53 1.43 -8.30
CA THR A 104 9.61 0.44 -8.20
C THR A 104 9.10 -0.95 -8.58
N GLN A 105 10.00 -1.86 -8.97
CA GLN A 105 9.63 -3.22 -9.35
C GLN A 105 8.83 -3.94 -8.25
N GLN A 106 9.14 -3.64 -6.97
CA GLN A 106 8.52 -4.28 -5.82
C GLN A 106 7.07 -3.82 -5.58
N THR A 107 6.76 -2.54 -5.81
CA THR A 107 5.40 -2.00 -5.66
C THR A 107 4.58 -2.17 -6.94
N GLN A 108 5.23 -2.15 -8.11
CA GLN A 108 4.59 -2.30 -9.42
C GLN A 108 3.75 -3.57 -9.52
N VAL A 109 4.22 -4.69 -8.95
CA VAL A 109 3.45 -5.95 -8.96
C VAL A 109 2.12 -5.83 -8.21
N LEU A 110 2.11 -5.10 -7.10
CA LEU A 110 0.95 -4.91 -6.24
C LEU A 110 -0.04 -3.91 -6.85
N VAL A 111 0.48 -2.81 -7.40
CA VAL A 111 -0.30 -1.77 -8.10
C VAL A 111 -0.94 -2.33 -9.38
N ALA A 112 -0.20 -3.13 -10.15
CA ALA A 112 -0.74 -3.79 -11.34
C ALA A 112 -1.88 -4.76 -10.99
N ALA A 113 -1.70 -5.55 -9.92
CA ALA A 113 -2.74 -6.46 -9.43
C ALA A 113 -3.98 -5.70 -8.94
N PHE A 114 -3.80 -4.59 -8.24
CA PHE A 114 -4.88 -3.72 -7.81
C PHE A 114 -5.65 -3.12 -9.00
N SER A 115 -4.94 -2.61 -10.01
CA SER A 115 -5.55 -2.05 -11.23
C SER A 115 -6.46 -3.06 -11.94
N GLY A 116 -6.01 -4.33 -12.05
CA GLY A 116 -6.83 -5.42 -12.59
C GLY A 116 -8.07 -5.73 -11.74
N LYS A 117 -7.94 -5.72 -10.41
CA LYS A 117 -9.07 -5.92 -9.48
C LYS A 117 -10.09 -4.78 -9.56
N ALA A 118 -9.62 -3.53 -9.57
CA ALA A 118 -10.46 -2.34 -9.69
C ALA A 118 -11.27 -2.34 -11.00
N PHE A 119 -10.64 -2.77 -12.10
CA PHE A 119 -11.33 -2.95 -13.38
C PHE A 119 -12.48 -3.96 -13.28
N SER A 120 -12.25 -5.10 -12.63
CA SER A 120 -13.28 -6.13 -12.48
C SER A 120 -14.48 -5.63 -11.67
N ILE A 121 -14.26 -4.89 -10.57
CA ILE A 121 -15.34 -4.35 -9.72
C ILE A 121 -16.22 -3.35 -10.49
N ILE A 122 -15.63 -2.48 -11.31
CA ILE A 122 -16.39 -1.50 -12.09
C ILE A 122 -17.22 -2.18 -13.18
N VAL A 123 -16.68 -3.20 -13.84
CA VAL A 123 -17.43 -3.97 -14.85
C VAL A 123 -18.67 -4.62 -14.25
N PHE A 124 -18.61 -5.15 -13.01
CA PHE A 124 -19.78 -5.74 -12.35
C PHE A 124 -20.84 -4.73 -11.87
N ILE A 125 -20.50 -3.44 -11.78
CA ILE A 125 -21.45 -2.38 -11.34
C ILE A 125 -22.17 -1.74 -12.53
N VAL A 126 -21.63 -1.87 -13.74
CA VAL A 126 -22.13 -1.20 -14.96
C VAL A 126 -22.93 -2.15 -15.87
N ILE A 127 -23.06 -3.43 -15.51
CA ILE A 127 -23.90 -4.45 -16.18
C ILE A 127 -25.04 -4.83 -15.24
#